data_AF-A0A4Q5XFC0-F1
#
_entry.id   AF-A0A4Q5XFC0-F1
#
_cell.length_a   1.000
_cell.length_b   1.000
_cell.length_c   1.000
_cell.angle_alpha   90.00
_cell.angle_beta   90.00
_cell.angle_gamma   90.00
#
_symmetry.space_group_name_H-M   'P 1'
#
loop_
_entity.id
_entity.type
_entity.pdbx_description
1 polymer ?
#
loop_
_entity_poly.entity_id
_entity_poly.type
_entity_poly.pdbx_seq_one_letter_code
_entity_poly.pdbx_strand_id
1 'polypeptide(L)'
;MGQQSENPPSLRHLKSPFSKVIATRYYDGPMEGFVAHADWPHACLFQLIDWDRETDIRTYEVSRVEALSFDEVVEALFRQRRPTWPVWVLASGERERGQKLVLELAPRARPVATVTTRDLFGDILLWDAADDAPLSSGLLLATHRSARAVTSREP
;
A
#
# COMPACT_ATOMS: atom_id res chain seq x y z
N MET A 1 -13.80 22.95 -27.46
CA MET A 1 -13.75 21.50 -27.22
C MET A 1 -13.07 21.31 -25.87
N GLY A 2 -13.85 21.08 -24.81
CA GLY A 2 -13.30 20.86 -23.47
C GLY A 2 -12.88 19.39 -23.35
N GLN A 3 -11.60 19.15 -23.07
CA GLN A 3 -11.16 17.83 -22.64
C GLN A 3 -11.85 17.54 -21.31
N GLN A 4 -12.75 16.55 -21.30
CA GLN A 4 -13.17 15.91 -20.06
C GLN A 4 -11.90 15.27 -19.49
N SER A 5 -11.37 15.82 -18.39
CA SER A 5 -10.41 15.11 -17.55
C SER A 5 -11.11 13.81 -17.15
N GLU A 6 -10.73 12.71 -17.79
CA GLU A 6 -11.12 11.37 -17.36
C GLU A 6 -10.39 11.12 -16.04
N ASN A 7 -11.02 11.51 -14.93
CA ASN A 7 -10.53 11.14 -13.61
C ASN A 7 -10.36 9.61 -13.59
N PRO A 8 -9.23 9.09 -13.09
CA PRO A 8 -9.01 7.66 -13.03
C PRO A 8 -10.13 6.97 -12.23
N PRO A 9 -10.50 5.72 -12.59
CA PRO A 9 -11.61 5.04 -11.94
C PRO A 9 -11.27 4.72 -10.49
N SER A 10 -12.07 5.23 -9.56
CA SER A 10 -12.03 4.78 -8.18
C SER A 10 -12.63 3.37 -8.07
N LEU A 11 -11.96 2.50 -7.33
CA LEU A 11 -12.39 1.12 -7.10
C LEU A 11 -12.90 0.97 -5.67
N ARG A 12 -13.94 0.15 -5.48
CA ARG A 12 -14.60 -0.04 -4.19
C ARG A 12 -14.63 -1.51 -3.82
N HIS A 13 -14.61 -1.79 -2.51
CA HIS A 13 -14.74 -3.13 -1.93
C HIS A 13 -13.74 -4.14 -2.51
N LEU A 14 -12.46 -3.76 -2.52
CA LEU A 14 -11.37 -4.61 -2.99
C LEU A 14 -10.70 -5.33 -1.82
N LYS A 15 -10.02 -6.45 -2.11
CA LYS A 15 -9.05 -7.01 -1.15
C LYS A 15 -7.78 -6.17 -1.18
N SER A 16 -7.19 -5.95 0.00
CA SER A 16 -5.92 -5.23 0.08
C SER A 16 -4.85 -5.95 -0.74
N PRO A 17 -4.11 -5.21 -1.59
CA PRO A 17 -2.96 -5.76 -2.30
C PRO A 17 -1.70 -5.77 -1.43
N PHE A 18 -1.76 -5.27 -0.18
CA PHE A 18 -0.59 -5.19 0.68
C PHE A 18 -0.38 -6.49 1.45
N SER A 19 0.85 -7.01 1.38
CA SER A 19 1.23 -8.28 2.02
C SER A 19 2.08 -8.10 3.27
N LYS A 20 2.75 -6.95 3.40
CA LYS A 20 3.66 -6.62 4.50
C LYS A 20 3.57 -5.12 4.81
N VAL A 21 3.67 -4.76 6.09
CA VAL A 21 3.78 -3.38 6.59
C VAL A 21 4.95 -3.27 7.55
N ILE A 22 5.73 -2.20 7.40
CA ILE A 22 6.66 -1.71 8.43
C ILE A 22 6.15 -0.34 8.87
N ALA A 23 5.68 -0.21 10.10
CA ALA A 23 5.22 1.06 10.66
C ALA A 23 6.35 1.80 11.37
N THR A 24 6.68 3.00 10.88
CA THR A 24 7.63 3.95 11.49
C THR A 24 6.96 4.83 12.55
N ARG A 25 5.64 5.00 12.43
CA ARG A 25 4.78 5.68 13.39
C ARG A 25 3.53 4.84 13.68
N TYR A 26 3.23 4.67 14.96
CA TYR A 26 2.10 3.87 15.44
C TYR A 26 1.53 4.51 16.70
N TYR A 27 0.20 4.68 16.72
CA TYR A 27 -0.52 5.15 17.91
C TYR A 27 -1.63 4.16 18.24
N ASP A 28 -2.67 4.15 17.41
CA ASP A 28 -3.82 3.24 17.48
C ASP A 28 -3.96 2.48 16.16
N GLY A 29 -2.82 2.05 15.60
CA GLY A 29 -2.70 1.56 14.23
C GLY A 29 -1.51 2.20 13.50
N PRO A 30 -1.12 1.62 12.35
CA PRO A 30 -0.05 2.17 11.51
C PRO A 30 -0.44 3.55 10.98
N MET A 31 0.43 4.54 11.18
CA MET A 31 0.22 5.91 10.71
C MET A 31 1.15 6.29 9.55
N GLU A 32 2.31 5.66 9.48
CA GLU A 32 3.32 5.94 8.46
C GLU A 32 4.25 4.74 8.35
N GLY A 33 4.80 4.54 7.15
CA GLY A 33 5.96 3.70 6.95
C GLY A 33 5.98 3.12 5.55
N PHE A 34 6.24 1.81 5.47
CA PHE A 34 6.41 1.10 4.20
C PHE A 34 5.39 -0.03 4.07
N VAL A 35 4.84 -0.21 2.87
CA VAL A 35 4.03 -1.37 2.50
C VAL A 35 4.63 -2.09 1.30
N ALA A 36 4.48 -3.42 1.29
CA ALA A 36 4.80 -4.26 0.14
C ALA A 36 3.51 -4.57 -0.62
N HIS A 37 3.41 -4.08 -1.86
CA HIS A 37 2.32 -4.44 -2.77
C HIS A 37 2.59 -5.81 -3.40
N ALA A 38 1.57 -6.66 -3.53
CA ALA A 38 1.71 -8.02 -4.05
C ALA A 38 2.25 -8.06 -5.49
N ASP A 39 1.83 -7.12 -6.32
CA ASP A 39 2.18 -7.07 -7.74
C ASP A 39 3.33 -6.11 -8.09
N TRP A 40 3.85 -5.34 -7.12
CA TRP A 40 4.92 -4.37 -7.39
C TRP A 40 6.22 -4.79 -6.69
N PRO A 41 7.36 -4.79 -7.41
CA PRO A 41 8.65 -5.12 -6.79
C PRO A 41 9.17 -3.98 -5.89
N HIS A 42 8.58 -2.79 -6.01
CA HIS A 42 9.00 -1.56 -5.33
C HIS A 42 8.37 -1.43 -3.95
N ALA A 43 9.10 -0.83 -3.02
CA ALA A 43 8.55 -0.36 -1.77
C ALA A 43 7.56 0.79 -2.03
N CYS A 44 6.49 0.82 -1.25
CA CYS A 44 5.58 1.95 -1.21
C CYS A 44 5.63 2.60 0.17
N LEU A 45 5.72 3.92 0.21
CA LEU A 45 5.43 4.70 1.38
C LEU A 45 3.93 4.74 1.59
N PHE A 46 3.49 4.69 2.85
CA PHE A 46 2.13 5.04 3.20
C PHE A 46 2.12 6.08 4.32
N GLN A 47 1.13 6.96 4.31
CA GLN A 47 0.92 7.96 5.35
C GLN A 47 -0.57 8.14 5.62
N LEU A 48 -0.97 8.09 6.89
CA LEU A 48 -2.34 8.36 7.32
C LEU A 48 -2.61 9.86 7.16
N ILE A 49 -3.59 10.20 6.33
CA ILE A 49 -3.99 11.58 6.05
C ILE A 49 -5.34 11.95 6.67
N ASP A 50 -6.21 10.96 6.93
CA ASP A 50 -7.48 11.16 7.62
C ASP A 50 -7.90 9.93 8.44
N TRP A 51 -8.61 10.15 9.55
CA TRP A 51 -9.11 9.09 10.43
C TRP A 51 -10.43 9.49 11.08
N ASP A 52 -11.50 8.82 10.65
CA ASP A 52 -12.79 8.85 11.33
C ASP A 52 -12.75 7.87 12.50
N ARG A 53 -12.68 8.42 13.72
CA ARG A 53 -12.62 7.64 14.96
C ARG A 53 -13.93 6.95 15.32
N GLU A 54 -15.07 7.46 14.88
CA GLU A 54 -16.37 6.86 15.21
C GLU A 54 -16.56 5.55 14.45
N THR A 55 -16.12 5.53 13.19
CA THR A 55 -16.23 4.35 12.34
C THR A 55 -14.93 3.55 12.23
N ASP A 56 -13.83 4.02 12.80
CA ASP A 56 -12.46 3.48 12.64
C ASP A 56 -12.07 3.29 11.15
N ILE A 57 -12.49 4.24 10.32
CA ILE A 57 -12.12 4.30 8.91
C ILE A 57 -10.92 5.22 8.76
N ARG A 58 -9.90 4.74 8.05
CA ARG A 58 -8.63 5.42 7.85
C ARG A 58 -8.41 5.64 6.37
N THR A 59 -7.86 6.81 6.05
CA THR A 59 -7.47 7.15 4.68
C THR A 59 -5.97 7.37 4.65
N TYR A 60 -5.31 6.64 3.77
CA TYR A 60 -3.87 6.65 3.59
C TYR A 60 -3.50 7.18 2.21
N GLU A 61 -2.52 8.06 2.12
CA GLU A 61 -1.80 8.27 0.87
C GLU A 61 -0.78 7.14 0.69
N VAL A 62 -0.70 6.57 -0.51
CA VAL A 62 0.28 5.54 -0.88
C VAL A 62 1.10 6.02 -2.07
N SER A 63 2.41 6.03 -1.90
CA SER A 63 3.37 6.56 -2.87
C SER A 63 4.49 5.55 -3.14
N ARG A 64 4.78 5.27 -4.41
CA ARG A 64 5.78 4.27 -4.81
C ARG A 64 7.17 4.88 -4.92
N VAL A 65 8.19 4.15 -4.45
CA VAL A 65 9.60 4.53 -4.59
C VAL A 65 10.25 3.67 -5.69
N GLU A 66 10.36 4.20 -6.91
CA GLU A 66 10.75 3.41 -8.10
C GLU A 66 12.18 2.83 -8.06
N ALA A 67 13.07 3.41 -7.26
CA ALA A 67 14.46 2.96 -7.15
C ALA A 67 14.74 2.13 -5.89
N LEU A 68 13.70 1.65 -5.20
CA LEU A 68 13.84 0.96 -3.93
C LEU A 68 12.83 -0.19 -3.83
N SER A 69 13.33 -1.40 -3.63
CA SER A 69 12.53 -2.58 -3.31
C SER A 69 12.16 -2.62 -1.84
N PHE A 70 11.11 -3.37 -1.50
CA PHE A 70 10.71 -3.54 -0.10
C PHE A 70 11.77 -4.30 0.72
N ASP A 71 12.48 -5.25 0.12
CA ASP A 71 13.51 -6.00 0.82
C ASP A 71 14.75 -5.13 1.13
N GLU A 72 15.10 -4.17 0.27
CA GLU A 72 16.14 -3.17 0.59
C GLU A 72 15.76 -2.28 1.77
N VAL A 73 14.46 -1.95 1.93
CA VAL A 73 13.98 -1.25 3.13
C VAL A 73 14.17 -2.13 4.37
N VAL A 74 13.85 -3.43 4.27
CA VAL A 74 14.04 -4.38 5.37
C VAL A 74 15.52 -4.47 5.76
N GLU A 75 16.43 -4.61 4.80
CA GLU A 75 17.87 -4.65 5.06
C GLU A 75 18.39 -3.33 5.66
N ALA A 76 17.89 -2.20 5.16
CA ALA A 76 18.23 -0.89 5.70
C ALA A 76 17.82 -0.79 7.17
N LEU A 77 16.60 -1.15 7.52
CA LEU A 77 16.07 -0.95 8.87
C LEU A 77 16.50 -2.05 9.86
N PHE A 78 16.63 -3.30 9.42
CA PHE A 78 16.70 -4.47 10.31
C PHE A 78 17.97 -5.32 10.16
N ARG A 79 19.15 -4.68 10.10
CA ARG A 79 20.44 -5.37 9.96
C ARG A 79 20.66 -6.57 10.91
N GLN A 80 20.11 -6.51 12.12
CA GLN A 80 20.38 -7.49 13.19
C GLN A 80 19.17 -8.37 13.57
N ARG A 81 17.97 -8.06 13.08
CA ARG A 81 16.74 -8.75 13.47
C ARG A 81 15.91 -9.04 12.23
N ARG A 82 15.18 -10.15 12.21
CA ARG A 82 14.23 -10.41 11.13
C ARG A 82 12.84 -9.90 11.55
N PRO A 83 12.16 -9.09 10.73
CA PRO A 83 10.77 -8.72 11.01
C PRO A 83 9.88 -9.96 10.92
N THR A 84 8.82 -9.98 11.74
CA THR A 84 7.71 -10.92 11.60
C THR A 84 6.60 -10.28 10.78
N TRP A 85 6.03 -11.03 9.86
CA TRP A 85 4.95 -10.58 8.97
C TRP A 85 3.58 -10.96 9.53
N PRO A 86 2.49 -10.24 9.17
CA PRO A 86 2.40 -9.21 8.12
C PRO A 86 2.71 -7.78 8.59
N VAL A 87 2.71 -7.51 9.90
CA VAL A 87 2.97 -6.17 10.46
C VAL A 87 4.19 -6.18 11.34
N TRP A 88 5.08 -5.22 11.12
CA TRP A 88 6.15 -4.90 12.03
C TRP A 88 6.12 -3.43 12.44
N VAL A 89 6.12 -3.16 13.74
CA VAL A 89 6.19 -1.80 14.28
C VAL A 89 7.61 -1.56 14.79
N LEU A 90 8.25 -0.49 14.33
CA LEU A 90 9.58 -0.14 14.82
C LEU A 90 9.56 0.14 16.33
N ALA A 91 10.49 -0.48 17.05
CA ALA A 91 10.71 -0.20 18.46
C ALA A 91 11.17 1.25 18.63
N SER A 92 10.94 1.85 19.80
CA SER A 92 11.20 3.28 20.03
C SER A 92 12.61 3.73 19.63
N GLY A 93 13.64 2.91 19.88
CA GLY A 93 15.03 3.21 19.49
C GLY A 93 15.33 3.13 17.98
N GLU A 94 14.44 2.52 17.20
CA GLU A 94 14.57 2.38 15.74
C GLU A 94 13.65 3.35 14.98
N ARG A 95 12.65 3.94 15.65
CA ARG A 95 11.64 4.82 15.04
C ARG A 95 12.25 6.04 14.37
N GLU A 96 13.19 6.73 15.02
CA GLU A 96 13.83 7.92 14.46
C GLU A 96 14.51 7.60 13.13
N ARG A 97 15.22 6.48 13.06
CA ARG A 97 15.86 6.01 11.83
C ARG A 97 14.84 5.70 10.74
N GLY A 98 13.74 5.02 11.08
CA GLY A 98 12.66 4.72 10.15
C GLY A 98 11.99 5.97 9.60
N GLN A 99 11.65 6.93 10.48
CA GLN A 99 11.06 8.21 10.09
C GLN A 99 12.00 9.03 9.23
N LYS A 100 13.30 9.06 9.56
CA LYS A 100 14.31 9.71 8.73
C LYS A 100 14.36 9.10 7.32
N LEU A 101 14.29 7.78 7.21
CA LEU A 101 14.26 7.11 5.91
C LEU A 101 12.99 7.46 5.12
N VAL A 102 11.82 7.54 5.76
CA VAL A 102 10.58 8.01 5.11
C VAL A 102 10.76 9.44 4.59
N LEU A 103 11.27 10.36 5.41
CA LEU A 103 11.50 11.76 5.04
C LEU A 103 12.51 11.90 3.89
N GLU A 104 13.56 11.09 3.86
CA GLU A 104 14.56 11.07 2.79
C GLU A 104 13.99 10.57 1.46
N LEU A 105 13.04 9.63 1.51
CA LEU A 105 12.46 9.00 0.32
C LEU A 105 11.22 9.72 -0.21
N ALA A 106 10.47 10.42 0.63
CA ALA A 106 9.22 11.08 0.26
C ALA A 106 9.35 12.02 -0.97
N PRO A 107 10.40 12.86 -1.11
CA PRO A 107 10.56 13.72 -2.28
C PRO A 107 10.78 12.97 -3.61
N ARG A 108 11.11 11.68 -3.53
CA ARG A 108 11.36 10.80 -4.69
C ARG A 108 10.23 9.80 -4.91
N ALA A 109 9.27 9.74 -4.01
CA ALA A 109 8.12 8.86 -4.11
C ALA A 109 7.08 9.48 -5.05
N ARG A 110 6.44 8.64 -5.86
CA ARG A 110 5.35 9.06 -6.75
C ARG A 110 4.02 8.61 -6.17
N PRO A 111 3.05 9.52 -5.95
CA PRO A 111 1.71 9.15 -5.52
C PRO A 111 1.10 8.09 -6.45
N VAL A 112 0.45 7.09 -5.85
CA VAL A 112 -0.23 6.02 -6.59
C VAL A 112 -1.71 6.00 -6.29
N ALA A 113 -2.08 6.12 -5.01
CA ALA A 113 -3.48 6.11 -4.62
C ALA A 113 -3.69 6.73 -3.25
N THR A 114 -4.91 7.19 -3.03
CA THR A 114 -5.49 7.33 -1.70
C THR A 114 -6.31 6.07 -1.40
N VAL A 115 -6.09 5.47 -0.23
CA VAL A 115 -6.69 4.20 0.18
C VAL A 115 -7.49 4.40 1.45
N THR A 116 -8.80 4.19 1.37
CA THR A 116 -9.70 4.20 2.53
C THR A 116 -10.01 2.77 2.97
N THR A 117 -9.73 2.45 4.23
CA THR A 117 -9.90 1.11 4.80
C THR A 117 -10.09 1.14 6.32
N ARG A 118 -10.57 0.04 6.89
CA ARG A 118 -10.50 -0.24 8.34
C ARG A 118 -9.22 -0.99 8.72
N ASP A 119 -8.65 -1.73 7.78
CA ASP A 119 -7.45 -2.55 7.96
C ASP A 119 -6.63 -2.59 6.66
N LEU A 120 -5.35 -2.23 6.74
CA LEU A 120 -4.42 -2.27 5.60
C LEU A 120 -4.24 -3.66 4.99
N PHE A 121 -4.66 -4.75 5.65
CA PHE A 121 -4.64 -6.11 5.10
C PHE A 121 -6.02 -6.66 4.77
N GLY A 122 -7.07 -5.93 5.12
CA GLY A 122 -8.46 -6.33 4.98
C GLY A 122 -9.09 -5.84 3.68
N ASP A 123 -10.36 -5.47 3.78
CA ASP A 123 -11.14 -4.90 2.69
C ASP A 123 -10.86 -3.41 2.53
N ILE A 124 -10.46 -3.01 1.33
CA ILE A 124 -10.34 -1.62 0.91
C ILE A 124 -11.72 -1.10 0.50
N LEU A 125 -12.21 -0.11 1.23
CA LEU A 125 -13.51 0.53 0.96
C LEU A 125 -13.44 1.40 -0.30
N LEU A 126 -12.34 2.14 -0.44
CA LEU A 126 -12.06 3.00 -1.59
C LEU A 126 -10.58 2.94 -1.95
N TRP A 127 -10.29 2.68 -3.20
CA TRP A 127 -8.99 2.89 -3.82
C TRP A 127 -9.17 3.99 -4.87
N ASP A 128 -8.65 5.17 -4.57
CA ASP A 128 -8.73 6.34 -5.43
C ASP A 128 -7.35 6.57 -6.05
N ALA A 129 -7.17 6.18 -7.31
CA ALA A 129 -5.87 6.25 -7.96
C ALA A 129 -5.45 7.70 -8.21
N ALA A 130 -4.17 7.99 -8.06
CA ALA A 130 -3.61 9.28 -8.46
C ALA A 130 -3.64 9.42 -9.99
N ASP A 131 -3.79 10.65 -10.50
CA ASP A 131 -3.86 10.92 -11.95
C ASP A 131 -2.63 10.41 -12.71
N ASP A 132 -1.45 10.53 -12.10
CA ASP A 132 -0.17 10.09 -12.67
C ASP A 132 0.21 8.65 -12.28
N ALA A 133 -0.73 7.89 -11.71
CA ALA A 133 -0.48 6.50 -11.36
C ALA A 133 -0.13 5.72 -12.65
N PRO A 134 0.97 4.94 -12.66
CA PRO A 134 1.32 4.11 -13.80
C PRO A 134 0.12 3.25 -14.21
N LEU A 135 -0.12 3.04 -15.50
CA LEU A 135 -1.27 2.24 -15.98
C LEU A 135 -1.29 0.80 -15.43
N SER A 136 -0.14 0.27 -15.00
CA SER A 136 0.00 -1.01 -14.28
C SER A 136 -0.42 -0.97 -12.80
N SER A 137 -0.79 0.21 -12.29
CA SER A 137 -1.27 0.47 -10.93
C SER A 137 -2.79 0.46 -10.85
N GLY A 138 -3.48 0.52 -12.00
CA GLY A 138 -4.87 0.10 -12.05
C GLY A 138 -4.91 -1.37 -11.67
N LEU A 139 -5.65 -1.70 -10.62
CA LEU A 139 -5.96 -3.05 -10.12
C LEU A 139 -6.71 -3.94 -11.16
N LEU A 140 -6.47 -3.72 -12.45
CA LEU A 140 -7.18 -4.25 -13.61
C LEU A 140 -6.90 -5.74 -13.91
N LEU A 141 -6.11 -6.44 -13.09
CA LEU A 141 -5.91 -7.88 -13.23
C LEU A 141 -6.75 -8.73 -12.27
N ALA A 142 -7.45 -8.14 -11.29
CA ALA A 142 -8.22 -8.91 -10.31
C ALA A 142 -9.61 -9.39 -10.80
N THR A 143 -10.13 -8.86 -11.92
CA THR A 143 -11.49 -9.22 -12.42
C THR A 143 -11.53 -10.39 -13.40
N HIS A 144 -10.39 -10.99 -13.81
CA HIS A 144 -10.39 -12.08 -14.80
C HIS A 144 -9.95 -13.48 -14.30
N ARG A 145 -9.85 -13.72 -12.98
CA ARG A 145 -9.66 -15.07 -12.41
C ARG A 145 -10.92 -15.60 -11.71
N SER A 146 -12.05 -15.53 -12.38
CA SER A 146 -13.22 -16.40 -12.10
C SER A 146 -13.80 -16.93 -13.41
N ALA A 147 -13.00 -17.69 -14.14
CA ALA A 147 -13.50 -18.69 -15.07
C ALA A 147 -12.83 -20.02 -14.67
N ARG A 148 -13.47 -20.72 -13.72
CA ARG A 148 -13.12 -22.10 -13.38
C ARG A 148 -13.25 -22.94 -14.65
N ALA A 149 -12.18 -23.65 -14.99
CA ALA A 149 -12.20 -24.77 -15.91
C ALA A 149 -13.21 -25.81 -15.40
N VAL A 150 -14.35 -25.94 -16.09
CA VAL A 150 -15.17 -27.14 -16.03
C VAL A 150 -14.50 -28.16 -16.94
N THR A 151 -13.73 -29.06 -16.34
CA THR A 151 -13.34 -30.32 -16.99
C THR A 151 -14.40 -31.36 -16.63
N SER A 152 -15.38 -31.55 -17.51
CA SER A 152 -16.26 -32.72 -17.45
C SER A 152 -15.68 -33.79 -18.35
N ARG A 153 -15.29 -34.89 -17.69
CA ARG A 153 -14.95 -36.20 -18.27
C ARG A 153 -16.13 -36.76 -19.08
N GLU A 154 -15.85 -37.28 -20.27
CA GLU A 154 -16.66 -38.31 -20.90
C GLU A 154 -16.26 -39.70 -20.34
N PRO A 155 -17.22 -40.62 -20.15
CA PRO A 155 -17.01 -42.04 -20.37
C PRO A 155 -17.36 -42.44 -21.82
#